data_AF-A0A561PM50-F1
#
_entry.id   AF-A0A561PM50-F1
#
_cell.length_a   1.000
_cell.length_b   1.000
_cell.length_c   1.000
_cell.angle_alpha   90.00
_cell.angle_beta   90.00
_cell.angle_gamma   90.00
#
_symmetry.space_group_name_H-M   'P 1'
#
loop_
_entity.id
_entity.type
_entity.pdbx_description
1 polymer ?
#
loop_
_entity_poly.entity_id
_entity_poly.type
_entity_poly.pdbx_seq_one_letter_code
_entity_poly.pdbx_strand_id
1 'polypeptide(L)'
;MHIEREMRWHLPFYFRQVLRASLTISLPLTMSQLNLFENAANHPASPGLHTIRDGAYYFQPDFFTKDESDVFFTSLKEHIQWKQESMQRYGKQVNFPRLSAWYGEKGTTYTFSGVTHHPHPWTADLTDINKRISPLAGVVFNSVLLNLYRDGNDSIAWHTDAEPELGPHPVIASVNFGATRKFQLRHVQTKEKIEIPLTHGSLLIMQGALQYHWQHQVPKTSKPVKERINLTFRVIKY
;
A
#
# COMPACT_ATOMS: atom_id res chain seq x y z
N MET A 1 0.57 65.18 -12.82
CA MET A 1 1.75 64.27 -12.83
C MET A 1 2.57 64.57 -11.58
N HIS A 2 2.24 63.91 -10.46
CA HIS A 2 2.88 64.15 -9.16
C HIS A 2 3.13 62.83 -8.45
N ILE A 3 4.25 62.79 -7.74
CA ILE A 3 4.96 61.59 -7.28
C ILE A 3 4.44 61.18 -5.89
N GLU A 4 4.34 59.87 -5.66
CA GLU A 4 3.92 59.29 -4.39
C GLU A 4 4.95 59.54 -3.27
N ARG A 5 4.46 59.68 -2.03
CA ARG A 5 5.29 59.82 -0.84
C ARG A 5 5.61 58.45 -0.25
N GLU A 6 6.89 58.10 -0.19
CA GLU A 6 7.37 57.18 0.85
C GLU A 6 7.70 57.93 2.14
N MET A 7 7.34 57.33 3.28
CA MET A 7 7.95 57.60 4.58
C MET A 7 8.12 56.27 5.31
N ARG A 8 9.38 55.83 5.50
CA ARG A 8 9.81 55.13 6.72
C ARG A 8 11.31 55.31 6.90
N TRP A 9 11.70 55.61 8.14
CA TRP A 9 13.03 56.05 8.51
C TRP A 9 13.86 54.92 9.15
N HIS A 10 15.13 54.87 8.75
CA HIS A 10 16.35 54.46 9.48
C HIS A 10 16.50 53.10 10.20
N LEU A 11 17.57 52.40 9.76
CA LEU A 11 18.44 51.49 10.51
C LEU A 11 19.43 52.27 11.41
N PRO A 12 20.12 51.57 12.34
CA PRO A 12 21.59 51.47 12.28
C PRO A 12 22.07 49.99 12.35
N PHE A 13 22.99 49.52 11.49
CA PHE A 13 24.47 49.49 11.70
C PHE A 13 24.86 48.88 13.06
N TYR A 14 25.67 47.82 13.18
CA TYR A 14 26.96 47.48 12.53
C TYR A 14 26.99 45.96 12.16
N PHE A 15 27.83 45.38 11.28
CA PHE A 15 28.92 45.87 10.41
C PHE A 15 29.06 44.99 9.13
N ARG A 16 30.29 44.71 8.64
CA ARG A 16 30.64 43.73 7.58
C ARG A 16 31.99 43.04 7.87
N GLN A 17 32.16 41.77 7.48
CA GLN A 17 33.26 41.38 6.57
C GLN A 17 33.05 40.00 5.91
N VAL A 18 33.84 39.74 4.88
CA VAL A 18 33.66 38.68 3.87
C VAL A 18 34.62 37.51 4.14
N LEU A 19 34.16 36.28 3.94
CA LEU A 19 35.02 35.19 3.49
C LEU A 19 34.25 34.23 2.57
N ARG A 20 34.70 34.10 1.32
CA ARG A 20 34.24 33.04 0.41
C ARG A 20 34.84 31.72 0.88
N ALA A 21 34.01 30.80 1.35
CA ALA A 21 34.36 29.40 1.46
C ALA A 21 33.52 28.61 0.46
N SER A 22 34.13 28.24 -0.68
CA SER A 22 33.54 27.28 -1.61
C SER A 22 33.62 25.88 -1.00
N LEU A 23 32.69 25.57 -0.10
CA LEU A 23 32.47 24.21 0.37
C LEU A 23 31.63 23.48 -0.68
N THR A 24 32.32 22.74 -1.54
CA THR A 24 31.72 21.69 -2.36
C THR A 24 31.13 20.66 -1.39
N ILE A 25 29.83 20.77 -1.10
CA ILE A 25 29.10 19.70 -0.42
C ILE A 25 29.05 18.54 -1.42
N SER A 26 29.97 17.60 -1.25
CA SER A 26 29.95 16.32 -1.92
C SER A 26 28.63 15.62 -1.58
N LEU A 27 27.70 15.64 -2.53
CA LEU A 27 26.49 14.81 -2.50
C LEU A 27 26.90 13.37 -2.20
N PRO A 28 26.42 12.76 -1.11
CA PRO A 28 26.68 11.35 -0.88
C PRO A 28 25.97 10.55 -1.98
N LEU A 29 26.80 9.80 -2.71
CA LEU A 29 26.51 8.65 -3.57
C LEU A 29 25.02 8.30 -3.71
N THR A 30 24.54 8.32 -4.95
CA THR A 30 23.27 7.71 -5.37
C THR A 30 23.09 6.34 -4.71
N MET A 31 22.12 6.20 -3.82
CA MET A 31 21.56 4.88 -3.55
C MET A 31 21.03 4.35 -4.87
N SER A 32 21.62 3.26 -5.35
CA SER A 32 21.00 2.46 -6.40
C SER A 32 19.60 2.08 -5.92
N GLN A 33 18.59 2.33 -6.74
CA GLN A 33 17.24 1.88 -6.45
C GLN A 33 17.25 0.35 -6.43
N LEU A 34 17.24 -0.22 -5.22
CA LEU A 34 17.22 -1.66 -5.02
C LEU A 34 15.83 -2.20 -5.36
N ASN A 35 15.57 -2.42 -6.65
CA ASN A 35 14.49 -3.29 -7.05
C ASN A 35 14.79 -4.69 -6.52
N LEU A 36 14.02 -5.12 -5.51
CA LEU A 36 14.12 -6.43 -4.84
C LEU A 36 14.15 -7.61 -5.84
N PHE A 37 13.47 -7.45 -6.98
CA PHE A 37 13.21 -8.53 -7.92
C PHE A 37 14.10 -8.48 -9.18
N GLU A 38 14.71 -7.34 -9.52
CA GLU A 38 15.80 -7.30 -10.51
C GLU A 38 17.08 -7.93 -9.96
N ASN A 39 17.42 -7.64 -8.70
CA ASN A 39 18.62 -8.20 -8.07
C ASN A 39 18.52 -9.70 -7.80
N ALA A 40 17.30 -10.26 -7.71
CA ALA A 40 17.06 -11.68 -7.50
C ALA A 40 17.59 -12.57 -8.65
N ALA A 41 17.75 -12.03 -9.86
CA ALA A 41 18.34 -12.75 -10.99
C ALA A 41 19.86 -12.94 -10.87
N ASN A 42 20.55 -12.08 -10.10
CA ASN A 42 22.01 -12.03 -10.01
C ASN A 42 22.57 -12.30 -8.60
N HIS A 43 21.75 -12.24 -7.54
CA HIS A 43 22.17 -12.55 -6.17
C HIS A 43 21.13 -13.39 -5.41
N PRO A 44 21.53 -14.51 -4.77
CA PRO A 44 20.62 -15.31 -3.96
C PRO A 44 20.33 -14.63 -2.61
N ALA A 45 19.04 -14.67 -2.21
CA ALA A 45 18.52 -14.35 -0.88
C ALA A 45 18.63 -12.89 -0.40
N SER A 46 17.83 -12.00 -0.99
CA SER A 46 17.24 -10.90 -0.20
C SER A 46 16.33 -11.50 0.89
N PRO A 47 16.54 -11.24 2.20
CA PRO A 47 15.71 -11.82 3.25
C PRO A 47 14.23 -11.48 3.07
N GLY A 48 13.36 -12.50 3.11
CA GLY A 48 11.92 -12.36 2.87
C GLY A 48 11.47 -12.54 1.41
N LEU A 49 12.37 -12.67 0.43
CA LEU A 49 12.00 -13.01 -0.94
C LEU A 49 11.73 -14.51 -1.10
N HIS A 50 10.54 -14.85 -1.59
CA HIS A 50 10.09 -16.21 -1.88
C HIS A 50 9.79 -16.38 -3.37
N THR A 51 10.60 -17.19 -4.06
CA THR A 51 10.32 -17.64 -5.42
C THR A 51 9.41 -18.86 -5.40
N ILE A 52 8.38 -18.86 -6.25
CA ILE A 52 7.39 -19.93 -6.38
C ILE A 52 7.19 -20.29 -7.86
N ARG A 53 6.39 -21.31 -8.17
CA ARG A 53 5.97 -21.58 -9.56
C ARG A 53 5.33 -20.33 -10.15
N ASP A 54 5.78 -19.91 -11.33
CA ASP A 54 5.21 -18.81 -12.12
C ASP A 54 4.98 -17.50 -11.32
N GLY A 55 5.86 -17.19 -10.37
CA GLY A 55 5.79 -15.95 -9.60
C GLY A 55 6.82 -15.83 -8.48
N ALA A 56 6.85 -14.67 -7.83
CA ALA A 56 7.58 -14.45 -6.59
C ALA A 56 6.81 -13.46 -5.72
N TYR A 57 6.99 -13.56 -4.40
CA TYR A 57 6.51 -12.57 -3.45
C TYR A 57 7.57 -12.27 -2.40
N TYR A 58 7.54 -11.06 -1.85
CA TYR A 58 8.33 -10.68 -0.70
C TYR A 58 7.43 -10.67 0.54
N PHE A 59 7.86 -11.25 1.65
CA PHE A 59 7.13 -11.22 2.91
C PHE A 59 8.04 -10.89 4.09
N GLN A 60 7.66 -9.88 4.87
CA GLN A 60 8.29 -9.55 6.15
C GLN A 60 7.19 -9.47 7.23
N PRO A 61 7.23 -10.32 8.27
CA PRO A 61 6.16 -10.43 9.27
C PRO A 61 6.10 -9.24 10.27
N ASP A 62 7.19 -8.48 10.37
CA ASP A 62 7.50 -7.47 11.39
C ASP A 62 8.06 -6.17 10.78
N PHE A 63 7.60 -5.80 9.58
CA PHE A 63 8.05 -4.60 8.86
C PHE A 63 7.73 -3.30 9.60
N PHE A 64 6.58 -3.26 10.29
CA PHE A 64 6.29 -2.28 11.32
C PHE A 64 6.46 -2.92 12.69
N THR A 65 7.07 -2.19 13.62
CA THR A 65 7.13 -2.61 15.03
C THR A 65 5.72 -2.71 15.62
N LYS A 66 5.58 -3.44 16.74
CA LYS A 66 4.29 -3.60 17.42
C LYS A 66 3.64 -2.25 17.78
N ASP A 67 4.43 -1.30 18.28
CA ASP A 67 3.90 -0.04 18.80
C ASP A 67 3.48 0.91 17.67
N GLU A 68 4.25 0.97 16.57
CA GLU A 68 3.81 1.63 15.33
C GLU A 68 2.51 1.00 14.80
N SER A 69 2.45 -0.34 14.82
CA SER A 69 1.31 -1.09 14.32
C SER A 69 0.05 -0.88 15.16
N ASP A 70 0.17 -0.74 16.49
CA ASP A 70 -0.95 -0.41 17.38
C ASP A 70 -1.48 1.01 17.14
N VAL A 71 -0.59 1.98 16.90
CA VAL A 71 -0.93 3.36 16.54
C VAL A 71 -1.66 3.40 15.19
N PHE A 72 -1.09 2.78 14.16
CA PHE A 72 -1.74 2.71 12.84
C PHE A 72 -3.08 1.95 12.90
N PHE A 73 -3.17 0.85 13.63
CA PHE A 73 -4.43 0.12 13.78
C PHE A 73 -5.53 1.00 14.38
N THR A 74 -5.22 1.70 15.47
CA THR A 74 -6.17 2.57 16.17
C THR A 74 -6.59 3.74 15.28
N SER A 75 -5.63 4.49 14.74
CA SER A 75 -5.92 5.66 13.90
C SER A 75 -6.67 5.29 12.61
N LEU A 76 -6.26 4.23 11.90
CA LEU A 76 -6.95 3.79 10.69
C LEU A 76 -8.34 3.23 10.99
N LYS A 77 -8.56 2.62 12.16
CA LYS A 77 -9.91 2.16 12.54
C LYS A 77 -10.85 3.34 12.77
N GLU A 78 -10.37 4.41 13.38
CA GLU A 78 -11.18 5.57 13.77
C GLU A 78 -11.41 6.59 12.63
N HIS A 79 -10.39 6.86 11.82
CA HIS A 79 -10.40 7.99 10.87
C HIS A 79 -10.69 7.62 9.40
N ILE A 80 -10.66 6.34 9.04
CA ILE A 80 -10.96 5.88 7.68
C ILE A 80 -12.48 5.84 7.45
N GLN A 81 -12.92 6.30 6.27
CA GLN A 81 -14.32 6.33 5.87
C GLN A 81 -14.82 4.93 5.44
N TRP A 82 -14.90 4.02 6.42
CA TRP A 82 -15.32 2.63 6.22
C TRP A 82 -16.76 2.52 5.72
N LYS A 83 -16.96 1.79 4.62
CA LYS A 83 -18.27 1.46 4.05
C LYS A 83 -18.41 -0.04 3.82
N GLN A 84 -19.59 -0.61 4.08
CA GLN A 84 -19.89 -1.97 3.63
C GLN A 84 -20.43 -1.91 2.21
N GLU A 85 -19.61 -2.31 1.24
CA GLU A 85 -20.05 -2.44 -0.16
C GLU A 85 -20.98 -3.64 -0.35
N SER A 86 -21.75 -3.63 -1.44
CA SER A 86 -22.70 -4.68 -1.79
C SER A 86 -22.81 -4.87 -3.29
N MET A 87 -23.20 -6.06 -3.73
CA MET A 87 -23.53 -6.34 -5.14
C MET A 87 -24.96 -6.87 -5.27
N GLN A 88 -25.58 -6.67 -6.43
CA GLN A 88 -26.79 -7.40 -6.79
C GLN A 88 -26.42 -8.81 -7.25
N ARG A 89 -27.02 -9.83 -6.63
CA ARG A 89 -26.83 -11.24 -6.98
C ARG A 89 -28.16 -11.98 -6.95
N TYR A 90 -28.59 -12.51 -8.11
CA TYR A 90 -29.90 -13.17 -8.29
C TYR A 90 -31.09 -12.32 -7.77
N GLY A 91 -31.08 -11.01 -8.08
CA GLY A 91 -32.14 -10.08 -7.66
C GLY A 91 -32.14 -9.71 -6.16
N LYS A 92 -31.13 -10.13 -5.39
CA LYS A 92 -30.95 -9.75 -3.99
C LYS A 92 -29.65 -8.97 -3.81
N GLN A 93 -29.71 -7.91 -3.01
CA GLN A 93 -28.53 -7.19 -2.56
C GLN A 93 -27.76 -8.06 -1.55
N VAL A 94 -26.50 -8.33 -1.84
CA VAL A 94 -25.61 -9.12 -0.99
C VAL A 94 -24.44 -8.26 -0.55
N ASN A 95 -24.36 -7.99 0.75
CA ASN A 95 -23.26 -7.23 1.34
C ASN A 95 -21.96 -8.02 1.27
N PHE A 96 -20.85 -7.33 1.01
CA PHE A 96 -19.53 -7.93 1.09
C PHE A 96 -19.21 -8.24 2.55
N PRO A 97 -18.60 -9.40 2.85
CA PRO A 97 -18.24 -9.77 4.21
C PRO A 97 -16.92 -9.08 4.59
N ARG A 98 -16.91 -7.75 4.62
CA ARG A 98 -15.86 -6.85 5.13
C ARG A 98 -16.33 -5.40 4.95
N LEU A 99 -15.74 -4.46 5.67
CA LEU A 99 -15.81 -3.04 5.31
C LEU A 99 -14.62 -2.69 4.39
N SER A 100 -14.81 -1.70 3.54
CA SER A 100 -13.75 -1.20 2.65
C SER A 100 -13.78 0.32 2.56
N ALA A 101 -12.65 0.90 2.22
CA ALA A 101 -12.53 2.32 1.85
C ALA A 101 -11.40 2.46 0.84
N TRP A 102 -11.52 3.41 -0.10
CA TRP A 102 -10.52 3.59 -1.15
C TRP A 102 -9.94 5.00 -1.13
N TYR A 103 -8.61 5.08 -1.11
CA TYR A 103 -7.85 6.33 -1.05
C TYR A 103 -6.81 6.35 -2.18
N GLY A 104 -6.47 7.53 -2.69
CA GLY A 104 -5.66 7.63 -3.89
C GLY A 104 -5.43 9.05 -4.39
N GLU A 105 -4.62 9.17 -5.44
CA GLU A 105 -4.37 10.44 -6.12
C GLU A 105 -5.63 10.97 -6.84
N LYS A 106 -5.77 12.30 -6.85
CA LYS A 106 -6.88 12.98 -7.53
C LYS A 106 -6.83 12.67 -9.03
N GLY A 107 -7.91 12.10 -9.55
CA GLY A 107 -8.02 11.71 -10.95
C GLY A 107 -7.80 10.21 -11.19
N THR A 108 -7.31 9.44 -10.21
CA THR A 108 -7.42 7.98 -10.29
C THR A 108 -8.90 7.60 -10.14
N THR A 109 -9.40 6.75 -11.04
CA THR A 109 -10.78 6.23 -11.06
C THR A 109 -10.72 4.76 -11.41
N TYR A 110 -11.52 3.93 -10.74
CA TYR A 110 -11.78 2.56 -11.20
C TYR A 110 -13.28 2.38 -11.41
N THR A 111 -13.65 1.50 -12.34
CA THR A 111 -15.06 1.14 -12.55
C THR A 111 -15.33 -0.28 -12.07
N PHE A 112 -16.20 -0.42 -11.08
CA PHE A 112 -16.61 -1.74 -10.56
C PHE A 112 -18.12 -1.89 -10.63
N SER A 113 -18.59 -3.02 -11.17
CA SER A 113 -20.03 -3.31 -11.34
C SER A 113 -20.82 -2.21 -12.08
N GLY A 114 -20.17 -1.46 -12.99
CA GLY A 114 -20.77 -0.36 -13.74
C GLY A 114 -20.85 0.98 -13.00
N VAL A 115 -20.30 1.07 -11.78
CA VAL A 115 -20.17 2.32 -11.02
C VAL A 115 -18.72 2.80 -11.08
N THR A 116 -18.50 4.02 -11.56
CA THR A 116 -17.21 4.70 -11.42
C THR A 116 -17.06 5.19 -10.00
N HIS A 117 -16.02 4.73 -9.31
CA HIS A 117 -15.68 5.21 -7.98
C HIS A 117 -14.64 6.34 -8.09
N HIS A 118 -14.63 7.20 -7.07
CA HIS A 118 -13.57 8.18 -6.84
C HIS A 118 -12.94 7.90 -5.47
N PRO A 119 -11.61 8.05 -5.33
CA PRO A 119 -10.93 7.81 -4.06
C PRO A 119 -11.10 9.00 -3.12
N HIS A 120 -11.02 8.72 -1.83
CA HIS A 120 -10.80 9.74 -0.82
C HIS A 120 -9.34 10.25 -0.90
N PRO A 121 -9.08 11.53 -0.54
CA PRO A 121 -7.73 12.06 -0.50
C PRO A 121 -6.91 11.37 0.59
N TRP A 122 -5.65 11.05 0.27
CA TRP A 122 -4.66 10.45 1.18
C TRP A 122 -4.64 11.08 2.58
N THR A 123 -4.61 10.24 3.62
CA THR A 123 -4.38 10.67 5.02
C THR A 123 -2.88 10.70 5.34
N ALA A 124 -2.53 11.27 6.50
CA ALA A 124 -1.15 11.27 6.99
C ALA A 124 -0.59 9.84 7.16
N ASP A 125 -1.32 8.96 7.86
CA ASP A 125 -0.95 7.56 8.07
C ASP A 125 -0.71 6.80 6.76
N LEU A 126 -1.65 6.93 5.82
CA LEU A 126 -1.56 6.28 4.52
C LEU A 126 -0.35 6.80 3.73
N THR A 127 -0.05 8.09 3.84
CA THR A 127 1.12 8.71 3.22
C THR A 127 2.44 8.21 3.82
N ASP A 128 2.51 8.05 5.14
CA ASP A 128 3.72 7.54 5.82
C ASP A 128 3.98 6.07 5.48
N ILE A 129 2.94 5.23 5.58
CA ILE A 129 3.02 3.81 5.20
C ILE A 129 3.48 3.68 3.75
N ASN A 130 2.92 4.47 2.82
CA ASN A 130 3.30 4.47 1.40
C ASN A 130 4.80 4.82 1.21
N LYS A 131 5.28 5.87 1.88
CA LYS A 131 6.69 6.29 1.83
C LYS A 131 7.66 5.22 2.31
N ARG A 132 7.27 4.40 3.28
CA ARG A 132 8.11 3.32 3.82
C ARG A 132 8.16 2.10 2.92
N ILE A 133 7.04 1.72 2.30
CA ILE A 133 6.96 0.51 1.45
C ILE A 133 7.41 0.75 0.00
N SER A 134 7.25 1.97 -0.53
CA SER A 134 7.57 2.29 -1.93
C SER A 134 9.02 2.01 -2.33
N PRO A 135 10.05 2.39 -1.55
CA PRO A 135 11.45 2.10 -1.88
C PRO A 135 11.74 0.60 -2.01
N LEU A 136 11.11 -0.22 -1.15
CA LEU A 136 11.27 -1.67 -1.15
C LEU A 136 10.52 -2.33 -2.31
N ALA A 137 9.35 -1.79 -2.67
CA ALA A 137 8.56 -2.25 -3.81
C ALA A 137 9.09 -1.79 -5.17
N GLY A 138 10.06 -0.87 -5.21
CA GLY A 138 10.60 -0.28 -6.44
C GLY A 138 9.61 0.62 -7.21
N VAL A 139 8.47 0.97 -6.61
CA VAL A 139 7.39 1.75 -7.24
C VAL A 139 6.80 2.76 -6.25
N VAL A 140 6.28 3.88 -6.76
CA VAL A 140 5.47 4.82 -5.98
C VAL A 140 4.00 4.46 -6.17
N PHE A 141 3.32 4.05 -5.09
CA PHE A 141 1.90 3.72 -5.16
C PHE A 141 1.03 4.99 -5.16
N ASN A 142 0.04 5.05 -6.07
CA ASN A 142 -0.90 6.18 -6.19
C ASN A 142 -2.32 5.83 -5.70
N SER A 143 -2.55 4.59 -5.26
CA SER A 143 -3.84 4.05 -4.87
C SER A 143 -3.70 3.05 -3.72
N VAL A 144 -4.64 3.05 -2.76
CA VAL A 144 -4.71 2.07 -1.67
C VAL A 144 -6.15 1.69 -1.36
N LEU A 145 -6.47 0.39 -1.51
CA LEU A 145 -7.76 -0.18 -1.11
C LEU A 145 -7.63 -0.77 0.30
N LEU A 146 -8.30 -0.14 1.26
CA LEU A 146 -8.40 -0.62 2.62
C LEU A 146 -9.54 -1.63 2.78
N ASN A 147 -9.30 -2.64 3.61
CA ASN A 147 -10.26 -3.69 3.95
C ASN A 147 -10.21 -3.97 5.46
N LEU A 148 -11.30 -3.72 6.18
CA LEU A 148 -11.50 -4.06 7.59
C LEU A 148 -12.35 -5.33 7.69
N TYR A 149 -11.72 -6.39 8.19
CA TYR A 149 -12.34 -7.65 8.54
C TYR A 149 -12.72 -7.59 10.02
N ARG A 150 -14.01 -7.52 10.34
CA ARG A 150 -14.49 -7.32 11.72
C ARG A 150 -14.20 -8.52 12.62
N ASP A 151 -14.28 -9.72 12.07
CA ASP A 151 -14.14 -10.99 12.76
C ASP A 151 -13.73 -12.13 11.81
N GLY A 152 -13.88 -13.38 12.25
CA GLY A 152 -13.66 -14.58 11.43
C GLY A 152 -14.72 -14.83 10.35
N ASN A 153 -15.87 -14.18 10.39
CA ASN A 153 -16.95 -14.29 9.40
C ASN A 153 -16.72 -13.39 8.18
N ASP A 154 -15.97 -12.30 8.34
CA ASP A 154 -15.50 -11.47 7.24
C ASP A 154 -14.40 -12.17 6.43
N SER A 155 -14.38 -11.98 5.11
CA SER A 155 -13.57 -12.71 4.14
C SER A 155 -13.48 -12.03 2.77
N ILE A 156 -12.58 -12.53 1.93
CA ILE A 156 -12.61 -12.32 0.48
C ILE A 156 -12.36 -13.68 -0.18
N ALA A 157 -13.15 -14.03 -1.21
CA ALA A 157 -13.04 -15.31 -1.91
C ALA A 157 -11.84 -15.35 -2.86
N TRP A 158 -11.61 -16.49 -3.52
CA TRP A 158 -10.59 -16.62 -4.56
C TRP A 158 -10.79 -15.60 -5.69
N HIS A 159 -9.79 -14.74 -5.89
CA HIS A 159 -9.74 -13.71 -6.94
C HIS A 159 -8.29 -13.45 -7.36
N THR A 160 -8.11 -12.59 -8.36
CA THR A 160 -6.83 -12.06 -8.84
C THR A 160 -6.98 -10.54 -8.91
N ASP A 161 -5.94 -9.78 -8.60
CA ASP A 161 -5.90 -8.35 -8.91
C ASP A 161 -5.57 -8.21 -10.40
N ALA A 162 -6.61 -8.17 -11.23
CA ALA A 162 -6.54 -8.27 -12.70
C ALA A 162 -7.34 -7.16 -13.40
N GLU A 163 -7.62 -6.07 -12.68
CA GLU A 163 -8.23 -4.86 -13.21
C GLU A 163 -7.33 -4.25 -14.31
N PRO A 164 -7.85 -3.94 -15.52
CA PRO A 164 -7.07 -3.37 -16.62
C PRO A 164 -6.28 -2.12 -16.23
N GLU A 165 -6.83 -1.32 -15.33
CA GLU A 165 -6.23 -0.10 -14.77
C GLU A 165 -4.93 -0.36 -13.98
N LEU A 166 -4.56 -1.61 -13.68
CA LEU A 166 -3.28 -1.95 -13.04
C LEU A 166 -2.13 -2.15 -14.04
N GLY A 167 -2.46 -2.30 -15.33
CA GLY A 167 -1.49 -2.59 -16.40
C GLY A 167 -0.86 -4.00 -16.30
N PRO A 168 0.14 -4.30 -17.15
CA PRO A 168 0.80 -5.59 -17.15
C PRO A 168 1.75 -5.77 -15.96
N HIS A 169 1.74 -6.96 -15.34
CA HIS A 169 2.59 -7.35 -14.21
C HIS A 169 2.57 -6.38 -13.01
N PRO A 170 1.40 -6.10 -12.42
CA PRO A 170 1.28 -5.08 -11.37
C PRO A 170 2.04 -5.45 -10.09
N VAL A 171 2.74 -4.45 -9.53
CA VAL A 171 3.30 -4.51 -8.17
C VAL A 171 2.21 -4.13 -7.18
N ILE A 172 1.96 -5.00 -6.21
CA ILE A 172 0.92 -4.84 -5.19
C ILE A 172 1.54 -5.07 -3.82
N ALA A 173 1.36 -4.12 -2.89
CA ALA A 173 1.81 -4.26 -1.51
C ALA A 173 0.62 -4.35 -0.54
N SER A 174 0.60 -5.38 0.31
CA SER A 174 -0.38 -5.61 1.38
C SER A 174 0.29 -5.34 2.73
N VAL A 175 -0.17 -4.30 3.42
CA VAL A 175 0.22 -3.97 4.80
C VAL A 175 -0.91 -4.37 5.75
N ASN A 176 -0.56 -4.93 6.91
CA ASN A 176 -1.50 -5.65 7.77
C ASN A 176 -1.41 -5.21 9.23
N PHE A 177 -2.55 -4.90 9.84
CA PHE A 177 -2.67 -4.51 11.24
C PHE A 177 -3.84 -5.24 11.93
N GLY A 178 -3.73 -5.48 13.23
CA GLY A 178 -4.72 -6.23 14.02
C GLY A 178 -4.49 -7.74 13.98
N ALA A 179 -5.59 -8.52 13.99
CA ALA A 179 -5.53 -9.97 14.12
C ALA A 179 -4.88 -10.67 12.92
N THR A 180 -4.03 -11.67 13.21
CA THR A 180 -3.44 -12.52 12.17
C THR A 180 -4.51 -13.27 11.38
N ARG A 181 -4.45 -13.18 10.04
CA ARG A 181 -5.31 -13.97 9.14
C ARG A 181 -4.47 -14.72 8.11
N LYS A 182 -4.92 -15.92 7.76
CA LYS A 182 -4.34 -16.66 6.64
C LYS A 182 -4.68 -15.97 5.33
N PHE A 183 -3.67 -15.51 4.62
CA PHE A 183 -3.75 -15.25 3.19
C PHE A 183 -3.40 -16.54 2.47
N GLN A 184 -4.27 -17.00 1.58
CA GLN A 184 -4.03 -18.23 0.83
C GLN A 184 -3.83 -17.89 -0.63
N LEU A 185 -2.75 -18.40 -1.21
CA LEU A 185 -2.48 -18.42 -2.64
C LEU A 185 -2.87 -19.80 -3.20
N ARG A 186 -3.42 -19.84 -4.42
CA ARG A 186 -3.69 -21.06 -5.17
C ARG A 186 -3.38 -20.89 -6.65
N HIS A 187 -2.49 -21.72 -7.17
CA HIS A 187 -2.14 -21.71 -8.58
C HIS A 187 -3.33 -22.15 -9.44
N VAL A 188 -3.63 -21.39 -10.50
CA VAL A 188 -4.85 -21.56 -11.30
C VAL A 188 -4.87 -22.91 -12.01
N GLN A 189 -3.74 -23.36 -12.55
CA GLN A 189 -3.64 -24.65 -13.26
C GLN A 189 -3.42 -25.83 -12.29
N THR A 190 -2.23 -25.95 -11.69
CA THR A 190 -1.81 -27.06 -10.81
C THR A 190 -2.60 -27.22 -9.51
N LYS A 191 -3.36 -26.21 -9.08
CA LYS A 191 -4.07 -26.14 -7.78
C LYS A 191 -3.17 -26.22 -6.54
N GLU A 192 -1.85 -26.06 -6.72
CA GLU A 192 -0.86 -25.85 -5.68
C GLU A 192 -1.31 -24.72 -4.74
N LYS A 193 -1.06 -24.85 -3.42
CA LYS A 193 -1.51 -23.89 -2.41
C LYS A 193 -0.37 -23.47 -1.50
N ILE A 194 -0.34 -22.18 -1.15
CA ILE A 194 0.57 -21.60 -0.17
C ILE A 194 -0.28 -20.82 0.84
N GLU A 195 0.06 -20.91 2.12
CA GLU A 195 -0.57 -20.11 3.18
C GLU A 195 0.46 -19.16 3.80
N ILE A 196 0.15 -17.87 3.81
CA ILE A 196 0.96 -16.82 4.42
C ILE A 196 0.17 -16.25 5.62
N PRO A 197 0.67 -16.38 6.86
CA PRO A 197 0.02 -15.78 8.02
C PRO A 197 0.33 -14.28 8.05
N LEU A 198 -0.60 -13.44 7.61
CA LEU A 198 -0.43 -11.99 7.64
C LEU A 198 -0.67 -11.49 9.06
N THR A 199 0.43 -11.22 9.77
CA THR A 199 0.54 -10.76 11.16
C THR A 199 0.40 -9.24 11.29
N HIS A 200 0.21 -8.77 12.52
CA HIS A 200 0.27 -7.35 12.89
C HIS A 200 1.64 -6.77 12.52
N GLY A 201 1.66 -5.70 11.74
CA GLY A 201 2.87 -5.05 11.23
C GLY A 201 3.48 -5.70 9.98
N SER A 202 2.86 -6.73 9.41
CA SER A 202 3.44 -7.44 8.26
C SER A 202 3.21 -6.76 6.92
N LEU A 203 4.23 -6.90 6.05
CA LEU A 203 4.24 -6.48 4.65
C LEU A 203 4.37 -7.71 3.74
N LEU A 204 3.47 -7.82 2.76
CA LEU A 204 3.53 -8.77 1.65
C LEU A 204 3.55 -7.97 0.33
N ILE A 205 4.59 -8.13 -0.50
CA ILE A 205 4.64 -7.56 -1.85
C ILE A 205 4.51 -8.69 -2.88
N MET A 206 3.55 -8.59 -3.78
CA MET A 206 3.33 -9.49 -4.91
C MET A 206 3.61 -8.74 -6.21
N GLN A 207 4.34 -9.35 -7.16
CA GLN A 207 4.62 -8.73 -8.45
C GLN A 207 4.95 -9.74 -9.56
N GLY A 208 5.26 -9.26 -10.76
CA GLY A 208 5.59 -10.11 -11.90
C GLY A 208 4.37 -10.90 -12.39
N ALA A 209 4.57 -12.18 -12.72
CA ALA A 209 3.53 -13.04 -13.27
C ALA A 209 2.47 -13.50 -12.25
N LEU A 210 2.63 -13.20 -10.95
CA LEU A 210 1.85 -13.81 -9.87
C LEU A 210 0.33 -13.62 -10.05
N GLN A 211 -0.15 -12.43 -10.41
CA GLN A 211 -1.59 -12.16 -10.58
C GLN A 211 -2.23 -12.91 -11.77
N TYR A 212 -1.44 -13.40 -12.73
CA TYR A 212 -1.95 -14.21 -13.84
C TYR A 212 -2.04 -15.71 -13.48
N HIS A 213 -1.06 -16.21 -12.72
CA HIS A 213 -0.94 -17.64 -12.42
C HIS A 213 -1.55 -18.05 -11.07
N TRP A 214 -1.73 -17.11 -10.14
CA TRP A 214 -2.20 -17.38 -8.78
C TRP A 214 -3.43 -16.57 -8.40
N GLN A 215 -4.48 -17.27 -7.98
CA GLN A 215 -5.57 -16.66 -7.23
C GLN A 215 -5.20 -16.54 -5.75
N HIS A 216 -5.76 -15.55 -5.06
CA HIS A 216 -5.62 -15.40 -3.62
C HIS A 216 -6.96 -15.20 -2.90
N GLN A 217 -7.00 -15.51 -1.60
CA GLN A 217 -8.16 -15.30 -0.74
C GLN A 217 -7.79 -15.07 0.73
N VAL A 218 -8.72 -14.51 1.50
CA VAL A 218 -8.70 -14.54 2.97
C VAL A 218 -9.96 -15.28 3.42
N PRO A 219 -9.88 -16.57 3.76
CA PRO A 219 -11.04 -17.38 4.07
C PRO A 219 -11.66 -16.99 5.42
N LYS A 220 -12.93 -17.34 5.59
CA LYS A 220 -13.60 -17.33 6.90
C LYS A 220 -12.91 -18.30 7.86
N THR A 221 -13.04 -18.06 9.15
CA THR A 221 -12.62 -19.00 10.20
C THR A 221 -13.65 -19.03 11.33
N SER A 222 -13.90 -20.22 11.87
CA SER A 222 -14.71 -20.43 13.08
C SER A 222 -13.93 -20.16 14.37
N LYS A 223 -12.61 -19.96 14.29
CA LYS A 223 -11.81 -19.54 15.44
C LYS A 223 -12.15 -18.10 15.79
N PRO A 224 -12.39 -17.76 17.08
CA PRO A 224 -12.50 -16.38 17.50
C PRO A 224 -11.22 -15.61 17.14
N VAL A 225 -11.37 -14.57 16.32
CA VAL A 225 -10.30 -13.65 15.93
C VAL A 225 -10.82 -12.22 16.05
N LYS A 226 -9.93 -11.31 16.47
CA LYS A 226 -10.25 -9.88 16.52
C LYS A 226 -10.27 -9.28 15.10
N GLU A 227 -10.56 -7.99 15.03
CA GLU A 227 -10.52 -7.20 13.80
C GLU A 227 -9.13 -7.22 13.13
N ARG A 228 -9.10 -7.17 11.80
CA ARG A 228 -7.89 -6.97 10.98
C ARG A 228 -8.13 -5.88 9.95
N ILE A 229 -7.20 -4.93 9.86
CA ILE A 229 -7.11 -3.95 8.77
C ILE A 229 -6.03 -4.41 7.79
N ASN A 230 -6.36 -4.40 6.50
CA ASN A 230 -5.42 -4.63 5.40
C ASN A 230 -5.46 -3.45 4.44
N LEU A 231 -4.29 -2.96 4.06
CA LEU A 231 -4.10 -1.91 3.06
C LEU A 231 -3.47 -2.54 1.82
N THR A 232 -4.20 -2.58 0.70
CA THR A 232 -3.67 -3.07 -0.58
C THR A 232 -3.30 -1.88 -1.47
N PHE A 233 -2.02 -1.55 -1.49
CA PHE A 233 -1.42 -0.49 -2.29
C PHE A 233 -1.17 -0.96 -3.73
N ARG A 234 -1.47 -0.09 -4.71
CA ARG A 234 -1.40 -0.38 -6.15
C ARG A 234 -0.96 0.85 -6.94
N VAL A 235 -0.50 0.62 -8.17
CA VAL A 235 -0.23 1.66 -9.18
C VAL A 235 -1.33 1.59 -10.24
N ILE A 236 -2.23 2.56 -10.23
CA ILE A 236 -3.24 2.76 -11.28
C ILE A 236 -2.59 3.47 -12.46
N LYS A 237 -2.75 2.90 -13.65
CA LYS A 237 -2.40 3.43 -14.97
C LYS A 237 -3.64 4.12 -15.56
N TYR A 238 -3.42 5.28 -16.15
CA TYR A 238 -4.43 6.08 -16.87
C TYR A 238 -4.56 5.63 -18.32
#